data_AF-A0A6I6DLA8-F1
#
_entry.id   AF-A0A6I6DLA8-F1
#
_cell.length_a   1.000
_cell.length_b   1.000
_cell.length_c   1.000
_cell.angle_alpha   90.00
_cell.angle_beta   90.00
_cell.angle_gamma   90.00
#
_symmetry.space_group_name_H-M   'P 1'
#
loop_
_entity.id
_entity.type
_entity.pdbx_description
1 polymer ?
#
loop_
_entity_poly.entity_id
_entity_poly.type
_entity_poly.pdbx_seq_one_letter_code
_entity_poly.pdbx_strand_id
1 'polypeptide(L)'
;MDMLFLKDKSIELEDIKNISGDGWLEENCVIEGIIKGRFHIGAYSIIVSNSICLNAFIGRFSTIEEGVHIGYPNRKPGNLSTHAFSHDINISAADMYYENIKSRYYYEQDKYTFIGSDVFIGRNSTISEGCKIGDGAIIQPNSFVNKDIPPYAIASGSPAKVTGFRFPEFIINKLVNNKWWMKDISSLKSHELINLNDYVDNYPLIEKLLCTELPLLKREKIHINTYRNTISLNTSKKLIVGPSHISLWFSKYNNGLVSIPANSHLIPIPAMSLFSDQLINLIEWWKEWFDDVILFVPDFRIGNVAVDRNAKDGRFIRPDILNDSTSEKCYKLGLKALDKLSIEGKVKFWFWCLYGRECLNKEKGQYFDEKGKYSHPIWNYNDIKKRYHMNTIDISVYFKEIKEWIIDNGIHPSNQCYEKFTSIFGDIK
;
A
#
# COMPACT_ATOMS: atom_id res chain seq x y z
N MET A 1 3.19 -35.92 -5.16
CA MET A 1 2.97 -34.48 -4.94
C MET A 1 4.13 -33.83 -5.65
N ASP A 2 3.92 -33.48 -6.91
CA ASP A 2 5.00 -33.00 -7.76
C ASP A 2 5.40 -31.61 -7.27
N MET A 3 6.62 -31.47 -6.74
CA MET A 3 7.20 -30.16 -6.45
C MET A 3 7.19 -29.37 -7.76
N LEU A 4 6.39 -28.31 -7.83
CA LEU A 4 6.34 -27.40 -8.97
C LEU A 4 7.74 -26.78 -9.15
N PHE A 5 8.51 -27.32 -10.10
CA PHE A 5 9.72 -26.65 -10.57
C PHE A 5 9.29 -25.38 -11.32
N LEU A 6 9.89 -24.26 -10.92
CA LEU A 6 9.68 -22.88 -11.36
C LEU A 6 10.09 -22.60 -12.82
N LYS A 7 9.85 -23.53 -13.75
CA LYS A 7 10.20 -23.35 -15.16
C LYS A 7 8.94 -23.28 -16.01
N ASP A 8 8.81 -22.14 -16.70
CA ASP A 8 8.04 -21.98 -17.93
C ASP A 8 6.54 -22.27 -17.83
N LYS A 9 5.83 -21.62 -16.90
CA LYS A 9 4.37 -21.53 -16.99
C LYS A 9 3.92 -20.09 -17.15
N SER A 10 3.42 -19.77 -18.35
CA SER A 10 2.47 -18.67 -18.54
C SER A 10 1.29 -18.93 -17.59
N ILE A 11 0.97 -17.98 -16.70
CA ILE A 11 -0.17 -18.12 -15.79
C ILE A 11 -1.46 -18.16 -16.64
N GLU A 12 -2.12 -19.31 -16.71
CA GLU A 12 -3.40 -19.45 -17.41
C GLU A 12 -4.56 -19.10 -16.46
N LEU A 13 -5.66 -18.56 -17.01
CA LEU A 13 -6.85 -18.15 -16.24
C LEU A 13 -7.47 -19.28 -15.41
N GLU A 14 -7.31 -20.55 -15.84
CA GLU A 14 -7.80 -21.73 -15.13
C GLU A 14 -7.01 -22.03 -13.84
N ASP A 15 -5.76 -21.53 -13.73
CA ASP A 15 -4.87 -21.71 -12.58
C ASP A 15 -5.20 -20.74 -11.41
N ILE A 16 -6.16 -19.83 -11.59
CA ILE A 16 -6.41 -18.68 -10.69
C ILE A 16 -7.61 -18.91 -9.77
N LYS A 17 -8.17 -20.13 -9.71
CA LYS A 17 -9.37 -20.47 -8.90
C LYS A 17 -9.27 -20.05 -7.43
N ASN A 18 -8.06 -19.99 -6.89
CA ASN A 18 -7.80 -19.65 -5.48
C ASN A 18 -7.55 -18.16 -5.24
N ILE A 19 -7.64 -17.31 -6.27
CA ILE A 19 -7.37 -15.87 -6.19
C ILE A 19 -8.65 -15.10 -6.50
N SER A 20 -9.02 -14.17 -5.62
CA SER A 20 -10.15 -13.25 -5.85
C SER A 20 -9.81 -11.84 -5.37
N GLY A 21 -9.60 -10.88 -6.26
CA GLY A 21 -9.09 -9.59 -5.85
C GLY A 21 -8.63 -8.66 -6.97
N ASP A 22 -7.83 -7.67 -6.56
CA ASP A 22 -7.13 -6.71 -7.43
C ASP A 22 -5.66 -6.63 -6.97
N GLY A 23 -4.74 -7.19 -7.75
CA GLY A 23 -3.37 -7.35 -7.31
C GLY A 23 -2.38 -7.82 -8.38
N TRP A 24 -1.15 -8.08 -7.95
CA TRP A 24 -0.03 -8.44 -8.83
C TRP A 24 0.64 -9.73 -8.40
N LEU A 25 1.04 -10.53 -9.39
CA LEU A 25 1.92 -11.67 -9.23
C LEU A 25 3.18 -11.41 -10.05
N GLU A 26 4.36 -11.60 -9.47
CA GLU A 26 5.58 -11.72 -10.27
C GLU A 26 5.76 -13.14 -10.81
N GLU A 27 6.48 -13.29 -11.92
CA GLU A 27 6.84 -14.62 -12.43
C GLU A 27 7.58 -15.45 -11.37
N ASN A 28 7.44 -16.76 -11.46
CA ASN A 28 8.07 -17.74 -10.57
C ASN A 28 7.62 -17.68 -9.09
N CYS A 29 6.47 -17.09 -8.77
CA CYS A 29 5.80 -17.37 -7.49
C CYS A 29 4.98 -18.67 -7.57
N VAL A 30 4.83 -19.37 -6.44
CA VAL A 30 4.00 -20.59 -6.33
C VAL A 30 2.85 -20.33 -5.36
N ILE A 31 1.62 -20.56 -5.79
CA ILE A 31 0.41 -20.29 -4.99
C ILE A 31 -0.49 -21.52 -5.00
N GLU A 32 -0.47 -22.26 -3.88
CA GLU A 32 -1.40 -23.36 -3.60
C GLU A 32 -2.47 -22.97 -2.58
N GLY A 33 -2.28 -21.85 -1.87
CA GLY A 33 -3.24 -21.28 -0.92
C GLY A 33 -4.27 -20.34 -1.57
N ILE A 34 -5.11 -19.73 -0.74
CA ILE A 34 -6.15 -18.77 -1.13
C ILE A 34 -5.67 -17.34 -0.96
N ILE A 35 -5.89 -16.49 -1.97
CA ILE A 35 -5.59 -15.05 -1.93
C ILE A 35 -6.87 -14.25 -2.15
N LYS A 36 -7.16 -13.29 -1.27
CA LYS A 36 -8.33 -12.41 -1.41
C LYS A 36 -8.04 -10.93 -1.18
N GLY A 37 -8.75 -10.07 -1.92
CA GLY A 37 -8.72 -8.62 -1.74
C GLY A 37 -7.59 -7.96 -2.53
N ARG A 38 -6.89 -7.00 -1.93
CA ARG A 38 -5.69 -6.38 -2.52
C ARG A 38 -4.48 -7.27 -2.29
N PHE A 39 -3.64 -7.50 -3.29
CA PHE A 39 -2.44 -8.32 -3.09
C PHE A 39 -1.25 -7.96 -3.96
N HIS A 40 -0.08 -8.36 -3.51
CA HIS A 40 1.15 -8.44 -4.30
C HIS A 40 1.91 -9.69 -3.86
N ILE A 41 2.33 -10.54 -4.80
CA ILE A 41 3.17 -11.72 -4.51
C ILE A 41 4.46 -11.61 -5.31
N GLY A 42 5.58 -11.44 -4.61
CA GLY A 42 6.90 -11.34 -5.22
C GLY A 42 7.43 -12.65 -5.79
N ALA A 43 8.38 -12.54 -6.71
CA ALA A 43 9.00 -13.67 -7.38
C ALA A 43 9.64 -14.64 -6.38
N TYR A 44 9.61 -15.93 -6.70
CA TYR A 44 10.18 -17.01 -5.87
C TYR A 44 9.51 -17.20 -4.50
N SER A 45 8.44 -16.47 -4.21
CA SER A 45 7.66 -16.71 -3.00
C SER A 45 6.72 -17.89 -3.17
N ILE A 46 6.57 -18.66 -2.10
CA ILE A 46 5.79 -19.91 -2.06
C ILE A 46 4.69 -19.76 -1.02
N ILE A 47 3.46 -19.99 -1.42
CA ILE A 47 2.29 -20.08 -0.54
C ILE A 47 1.73 -21.49 -0.63
N VAL A 48 1.91 -22.26 0.44
CA VAL A 48 1.49 -23.67 0.50
C VAL A 48 -0.03 -23.76 0.70
N SER A 49 -0.60 -24.90 0.32
CA SER A 49 -2.02 -25.25 0.49
C SER A 49 -2.59 -24.97 1.89
N ASN A 50 -3.93 -24.85 1.97
CA ASN A 50 -4.68 -24.52 3.18
C ASN A 50 -4.39 -23.13 3.81
N SER A 51 -3.47 -22.35 3.23
CA SER A 51 -3.19 -20.99 3.67
C SER A 51 -4.22 -19.99 3.13
N ILE A 52 -4.48 -18.91 3.87
CA ILE A 52 -5.39 -17.82 3.47
C ILE A 52 -4.65 -16.50 3.62
N CYS A 53 -4.56 -15.75 2.53
CA CYS A 53 -3.93 -14.42 2.50
C CYS A 53 -4.98 -13.36 2.15
N LEU A 54 -5.39 -12.56 3.12
CA LEU A 54 -6.34 -11.46 2.96
C LEU A 54 -5.61 -10.13 2.94
N ASN A 55 -5.82 -9.31 1.91
CA ASN A 55 -5.24 -7.97 1.80
C ASN A 55 -3.72 -7.97 2.03
N ALA A 56 -3.02 -8.96 1.44
CA ALA A 56 -1.65 -9.32 1.79
C ALA A 56 -0.65 -8.94 0.68
N PHE A 57 0.44 -8.32 1.09
CA PHE A 57 1.57 -7.94 0.25
C PHE A 57 2.77 -8.76 0.70
N ILE A 58 3.28 -9.63 -0.16
CA ILE A 58 4.34 -10.59 0.15
C ILE A 58 5.52 -10.32 -0.79
N GLY A 59 6.70 -10.14 -0.20
CA GLY A 59 7.93 -9.83 -0.92
C GLY A 59 8.43 -11.00 -1.76
N ARG A 60 9.67 -10.92 -2.24
CA ARG A 60 10.31 -12.00 -2.99
C ARG A 60 10.91 -13.05 -2.06
N PHE A 61 11.05 -14.28 -2.53
CA PHE A 61 11.73 -15.38 -1.81
C PHE A 61 11.12 -15.73 -0.43
N SER A 62 9.87 -15.36 -0.17
CA SER A 62 9.21 -15.64 1.11
C SER A 62 8.46 -16.98 1.06
N THR A 63 8.50 -17.72 2.16
CA THR A 63 7.83 -19.03 2.29
C THR A 63 6.73 -18.97 3.33
N ILE A 64 5.51 -19.26 2.89
CA ILE A 64 4.31 -19.33 3.71
C ILE A 64 3.87 -20.79 3.79
N GLU A 65 4.11 -21.43 4.93
CA GLU A 65 3.80 -22.85 5.12
C GLU A 65 2.29 -23.13 5.23
N GLU A 66 1.95 -24.42 5.22
CA GLU A 66 0.58 -24.92 5.22
C GLU A 66 -0.27 -24.32 6.37
N GLY A 67 -1.52 -23.96 6.07
CA GLY A 67 -2.49 -23.54 7.09
C GLY A 67 -2.23 -22.16 7.71
N VAL A 68 -1.33 -21.36 7.13
CA VAL A 68 -1.07 -19.99 7.61
C VAL A 68 -2.22 -19.05 7.23
N HIS A 69 -2.64 -18.19 8.16
CA HIS A 69 -3.63 -17.14 7.90
C HIS A 69 -2.98 -15.76 8.01
N ILE A 70 -2.88 -15.04 6.89
CA ILE A 70 -2.37 -13.66 6.81
C ILE A 70 -3.54 -12.69 6.64
N GLY A 71 -3.53 -11.60 7.40
CA GLY A 71 -4.61 -10.62 7.35
C GLY A 71 -5.83 -11.03 8.15
N TYR A 72 -5.63 -11.78 9.26
CA TYR A 72 -6.72 -12.22 10.11
C TYR A 72 -7.42 -11.00 10.74
N PRO A 73 -8.73 -10.81 10.52
CA PRO A 73 -9.43 -9.60 10.92
C PRO A 73 -9.56 -9.47 12.44
N ASN A 74 -9.31 -8.26 12.96
CA ASN A 74 -9.48 -7.97 14.37
C ASN A 74 -10.94 -7.60 14.68
N ARG A 75 -11.51 -8.23 15.72
CA ARG A 75 -12.85 -7.88 16.20
C ARG A 75 -12.77 -6.65 17.09
N LYS A 76 -13.68 -5.69 16.87
CA LYS A 76 -13.80 -4.48 17.69
C LYS A 76 -14.61 -4.77 18.96
N PRO A 77 -14.03 -4.66 20.18
CA PRO A 77 -14.75 -4.94 21.41
C PRO A 77 -15.93 -3.99 21.68
N GLY A 78 -15.89 -2.78 21.11
CA GLY A 78 -16.93 -1.77 21.29
C GLY A 78 -18.17 -1.89 20.38
N ASN A 79 -18.25 -2.93 19.54
CA ASN A 79 -19.44 -3.17 18.72
C ASN A 79 -20.56 -3.81 19.54
N LEU A 80 -21.81 -3.55 19.15
CA LEU A 80 -23.00 -4.11 19.80
C LEU A 80 -22.99 -5.66 19.84
N SER A 81 -22.50 -6.28 18.75
CA SER A 81 -22.40 -7.73 18.63
C SER A 81 -21.12 -8.12 17.89
N THR A 82 -20.65 -9.35 18.13
CA THR A 82 -19.57 -9.99 17.37
C THR A 82 -20.07 -10.66 16.08
N HIS A 83 -21.39 -10.69 15.87
CA HIS A 83 -22.00 -11.21 14.65
C HIS A 83 -21.79 -10.27 13.46
N ALA A 84 -21.73 -10.84 12.26
CA ALA A 84 -21.56 -10.12 11.00
C ALA A 84 -22.59 -9.01 10.74
N PHE A 85 -23.75 -8.94 11.42
CA PHE A 85 -24.75 -7.86 11.21
C PHE A 85 -24.31 -6.57 11.89
N SER A 86 -23.50 -6.69 12.96
CA SER A 86 -22.94 -5.57 13.71
C SER A 86 -21.55 -5.18 13.19
N HIS A 87 -21.11 -5.85 12.13
CA HIS A 87 -19.90 -5.52 11.39
C HIS A 87 -20.32 -5.14 9.96
N ASP A 88 -19.54 -4.33 9.26
CA ASP A 88 -19.80 -4.03 7.84
C ASP A 88 -19.35 -5.22 6.98
N ILE A 89 -19.88 -6.41 7.29
CA ILE A 89 -19.73 -7.66 6.55
C ILE A 89 -21.03 -7.86 5.79
N ASN A 90 -20.94 -7.86 4.46
CA ASN A 90 -22.11 -8.08 3.63
C ASN A 90 -22.45 -9.59 3.60
N ILE A 91 -23.64 -9.96 4.06
CA ILE A 91 -24.19 -11.30 3.87
C ILE A 91 -25.08 -11.25 2.64
N SER A 92 -24.70 -11.99 1.59
CA SER A 92 -25.54 -12.17 0.41
C SER A 92 -26.81 -12.93 0.77
N ALA A 93 -27.94 -12.54 0.18
CA ALA A 93 -29.24 -13.19 0.38
C ALA A 93 -29.76 -13.15 1.83
N ALA A 94 -29.44 -12.08 2.55
CA ALA A 94 -30.06 -11.74 3.82
C ALA A 94 -31.58 -11.54 3.66
N ASP A 95 -32.37 -12.03 4.61
CA ASP A 95 -33.80 -11.75 4.65
C ASP A 95 -34.08 -10.31 5.11
N MET A 96 -35.37 -9.92 5.06
CA MET A 96 -35.78 -8.57 5.43
C MET A 96 -35.46 -8.23 6.90
N TYR A 97 -35.49 -9.22 7.79
CA TYR A 97 -35.12 -9.01 9.20
C TYR A 97 -33.65 -8.64 9.29
N TYR A 98 -32.77 -9.41 8.65
CA TYR A 98 -31.33 -9.20 8.69
C TYR A 98 -30.90 -7.89 8.04
N GLU A 99 -31.52 -7.49 6.92
CA GLU A 99 -31.27 -6.19 6.29
C GLU A 99 -31.69 -5.01 7.19
N ASN A 100 -32.76 -5.16 7.97
CA ASN A 100 -33.23 -4.13 8.89
C ASN A 100 -32.36 -3.96 10.16
N ILE A 101 -31.62 -5.00 10.57
CA ILE A 101 -30.72 -4.93 11.74
C ILE A 101 -29.25 -4.67 11.38
N LYS A 102 -28.93 -4.60 10.08
CA LYS A 102 -27.58 -4.39 9.59
C LYS A 102 -27.08 -3.00 9.97
N SER A 103 -26.10 -2.93 10.85
CA SER A 103 -25.41 -1.68 11.17
C SER A 103 -24.09 -1.61 10.41
N ARG A 104 -23.92 -0.62 9.53
CA ARG A 104 -22.64 -0.39 8.86
C ARG A 104 -21.70 0.37 9.78
N TYR A 105 -20.58 -0.25 10.13
CA TYR A 105 -19.52 0.39 10.89
C TYR A 105 -18.37 0.80 9.96
N TYR A 106 -18.36 2.06 9.54
CA TYR A 106 -17.46 2.59 8.51
C TYR A 106 -16.03 2.94 8.99
N TYR A 107 -15.55 2.33 10.07
CA TYR A 107 -14.22 2.65 10.62
C TYR A 107 -13.33 1.40 10.58
N GLU A 108 -12.16 1.54 9.95
CA GLU A 108 -11.08 0.53 9.84
C GLU A 108 -11.55 -0.84 9.31
N GLN A 109 -11.62 -0.99 7.99
CA GLN A 109 -11.78 -2.31 7.35
C GLN A 109 -10.70 -2.51 6.31
N ASP A 110 -10.29 -3.75 6.06
CA ASP A 110 -9.32 -4.09 5.01
C ASP A 110 -7.92 -3.49 5.25
N LYS A 111 -7.37 -3.70 6.45
CA LYS A 111 -5.97 -3.35 6.68
C LYS A 111 -5.06 -4.23 5.83
N TYR A 112 -4.05 -3.63 5.23
CA TYR A 112 -3.05 -4.32 4.45
C TYR A 112 -2.01 -4.93 5.37
N THR A 113 -1.70 -6.19 5.14
CA THR A 113 -0.65 -6.91 5.88
C THR A 113 0.57 -7.03 4.97
N PHE A 114 1.71 -6.56 5.46
CA PHE A 114 2.93 -6.48 4.68
C PHE A 114 3.92 -7.52 5.19
N ILE A 115 4.23 -8.50 4.36
CA ILE A 115 5.24 -9.52 4.58
C ILE A 115 6.43 -9.16 3.69
N GLY A 116 7.58 -8.91 4.32
CA GLY A 116 8.81 -8.59 3.60
C GLY A 116 9.30 -9.72 2.68
N SER A 117 10.47 -9.50 2.10
CA SER A 117 11.19 -10.51 1.31
C SER A 117 12.00 -11.45 2.22
N ASP A 118 12.29 -12.66 1.77
CA ASP A 118 13.02 -13.69 2.54
C ASP A 118 12.36 -14.04 3.90
N VAL A 119 11.04 -13.89 4.01
CA VAL A 119 10.31 -14.19 5.24
C VAL A 119 9.88 -15.65 5.26
N PHE A 120 10.05 -16.31 6.40
CA PHE A 120 9.47 -17.63 6.67
C PHE A 120 8.32 -17.50 7.66
N ILE A 121 7.14 -18.02 7.30
CA ILE A 121 5.99 -18.14 8.21
C ILE A 121 5.63 -19.61 8.37
N GLY A 122 5.90 -20.13 9.57
CA GLY A 122 5.71 -21.54 9.89
C GLY A 122 4.26 -21.95 10.01
N ARG A 123 4.02 -23.24 9.78
CA ARG A 123 2.71 -23.91 9.70
C ARG A 123 1.71 -23.45 10.77
N ASN A 124 0.45 -23.27 10.38
CA ASN A 124 -0.67 -22.91 11.26
C ASN A 124 -0.50 -21.59 12.03
N SER A 125 0.40 -20.70 11.60
CA SER A 125 0.53 -19.38 12.21
C SER A 125 -0.56 -18.43 11.72
N THR A 126 -0.95 -17.48 12.57
CA THR A 126 -1.93 -16.44 12.25
C THR A 126 -1.28 -15.06 12.37
N ILE A 127 -1.32 -14.28 11.29
CA ILE A 127 -0.87 -12.90 11.24
C ILE A 127 -2.10 -11.99 11.19
N SER A 128 -2.26 -11.19 12.23
CA SER A 128 -3.34 -10.22 12.36
C SER A 128 -3.25 -9.15 11.27
N GLU A 129 -4.40 -8.68 10.78
CA GLU A 129 -4.48 -7.63 9.77
C GLU A 129 -3.73 -6.35 10.19
N GLY A 130 -3.07 -5.71 9.24
CA GLY A 130 -2.34 -4.47 9.46
C GLY A 130 -0.93 -4.63 10.05
N CYS A 131 -0.50 -5.86 10.38
CA CYS A 131 0.86 -6.11 10.83
C CYS A 131 1.88 -5.99 9.68
N LYS A 132 3.10 -5.59 10.04
CA LYS A 132 4.28 -5.66 9.18
C LYS A 132 5.26 -6.70 9.69
N ILE A 133 5.65 -7.63 8.82
CA ILE A 133 6.71 -8.60 9.06
C ILE A 133 7.92 -8.15 8.25
N GLY A 134 9.00 -7.78 8.92
CA GLY A 134 10.21 -7.26 8.29
C GLY A 134 10.93 -8.31 7.45
N ASP A 135 11.73 -7.84 6.49
CA ASP A 135 12.50 -8.71 5.59
C ASP A 135 13.36 -9.69 6.38
N GLY A 136 13.43 -10.94 5.93
CA GLY A 136 14.22 -11.97 6.59
C GLY A 136 13.63 -12.51 7.90
N ALA A 137 12.47 -12.05 8.36
CA ALA A 137 11.93 -12.54 9.63
C ALA A 137 11.51 -14.03 9.58
N ILE A 138 11.58 -14.71 10.72
CA ILE A 138 11.13 -16.09 10.91
C ILE A 138 10.01 -16.10 11.95
N ILE A 139 8.82 -16.51 11.55
CA ILE A 139 7.70 -16.78 12.45
C ILE A 139 7.62 -18.29 12.65
N GLN A 140 7.85 -18.78 13.87
CA GLN A 140 7.79 -20.21 14.14
C GLN A 140 6.34 -20.75 14.04
N PRO A 141 6.15 -22.04 13.75
CA PRO A 141 4.82 -22.65 13.64
C PRO A 141 3.91 -22.40 14.84
N ASN A 142 2.60 -22.41 14.60
CA ASN A 142 1.53 -22.19 15.59
C ASN A 142 1.64 -20.85 16.35
N SER A 143 2.17 -19.81 15.72
CA SER A 143 2.31 -18.48 16.35
C SER A 143 1.15 -17.54 15.99
N PHE A 144 0.77 -16.66 16.92
CA PHE A 144 -0.20 -15.59 16.67
C PHE A 144 0.48 -14.22 16.72
N VAL A 145 0.70 -13.62 15.56
CA VAL A 145 1.34 -12.31 15.43
C VAL A 145 0.27 -11.22 15.42
N ASN A 146 0.28 -10.36 16.44
CA ASN A 146 -0.65 -9.23 16.58
C ASN A 146 0.06 -7.86 16.66
N LYS A 147 1.36 -7.84 16.38
CA LYS A 147 2.22 -6.65 16.34
C LYS A 147 3.29 -6.85 15.28
N ASP A 148 3.83 -5.75 14.78
CA ASP A 148 4.92 -5.77 13.80
C ASP A 148 6.13 -6.55 14.32
N ILE A 149 6.78 -7.29 13.41
CA ILE A 149 7.99 -8.06 13.65
C ILE A 149 9.16 -7.40 12.90
N PRO A 150 10.29 -7.08 13.59
CA PRO A 150 11.43 -6.45 12.96
C PRO A 150 12.09 -7.31 11.86
N PRO A 151 12.85 -6.70 10.93
CA PRO A 151 13.65 -7.45 9.96
C PRO A 151 14.60 -8.44 10.63
N TYR A 152 14.75 -9.63 10.04
CA TYR A 152 15.61 -10.72 10.49
C TYR A 152 15.34 -11.22 11.93
N ALA A 153 14.24 -10.81 12.56
CA ALA A 153 13.84 -11.30 13.87
C ALA A 153 13.27 -12.72 13.78
N ILE A 154 13.47 -13.49 14.84
CA ILE A 154 12.81 -14.78 15.07
C ILE A 154 11.71 -14.52 16.09
N ALA A 155 10.48 -14.90 15.79
CA ALA A 155 9.34 -14.73 16.69
C ALA A 155 8.54 -16.03 16.85
N SER A 156 8.04 -16.26 18.07
CA SER A 156 7.21 -17.42 18.37
C SER A 156 6.21 -17.19 19.50
N GLY A 157 5.15 -18.01 19.53
CA GLY A 157 4.15 -18.03 20.59
C GLY A 157 2.82 -17.36 20.22
N SER A 158 1.88 -17.36 21.17
CA SER A 158 0.56 -16.74 21.02
C SER A 158 0.21 -15.93 22.29
N PRO A 159 0.35 -14.59 22.29
CA PRO A 159 0.86 -13.78 21.18
C PRO A 159 2.37 -13.99 20.94
N ALA A 160 2.79 -13.85 19.68
CA ALA A 160 4.16 -14.02 19.27
C ALA A 160 5.05 -12.93 19.86
N LYS A 161 6.23 -13.33 20.35
CA LYS A 161 7.27 -12.43 20.84
C LYS A 161 8.56 -12.70 20.08
N VAL A 162 9.36 -11.64 19.88
CA VAL A 162 10.72 -11.79 19.36
C VAL A 162 11.53 -12.60 20.37
N THR A 163 12.04 -13.75 19.94
CA THR A 163 12.86 -14.68 20.73
C THR A 163 14.34 -14.59 20.37
N GLY A 164 14.68 -13.95 19.25
CA GLY A 164 16.05 -13.73 18.81
C GLY A 164 16.13 -13.05 17.45
N PHE A 165 17.32 -13.01 16.88
CA PHE A 165 17.59 -12.52 15.53
C PHE A 165 18.45 -13.53 14.79
N ARG A 166 18.27 -13.63 13.47
CA ARG A 166 19.06 -14.53 12.60
C ARG A 166 20.54 -14.18 12.58
N PHE A 167 20.87 -12.89 12.71
CA PHE A 167 22.24 -12.37 12.61
C PHE A 167 22.49 -11.25 13.62
N PRO A 168 23.76 -10.91 13.91
CA PRO A 168 24.11 -9.67 14.61
C PRO A 168 23.58 -8.41 13.91
N GLU A 169 23.24 -7.38 14.69
CA GLU A 169 22.62 -6.14 14.21
C GLU A 169 23.37 -5.48 13.06
N PHE A 170 24.71 -5.46 13.09
CA PHE A 170 25.51 -4.85 12.03
C PHE A 170 25.38 -5.57 10.68
N ILE A 171 25.11 -6.88 10.67
CA ILE A 171 24.87 -7.66 9.46
C ILE A 171 23.44 -7.43 8.96
N ILE A 172 22.47 -7.41 9.88
CA ILE A 172 21.07 -7.09 9.56
C ILE A 172 20.99 -5.74 8.84
N ASN A 173 21.63 -4.72 9.39
CA ASN A 173 21.64 -3.38 8.80
C ASN A 173 22.24 -3.39 7.39
N LYS A 174 23.32 -4.14 7.15
CA LYS A 174 23.90 -4.29 5.80
C LYS A 174 22.95 -5.00 4.84
N LEU A 175 22.30 -6.08 5.28
CA LEU A 175 21.38 -6.87 4.45
C LEU A 175 20.12 -6.09 4.07
N VAL A 176 19.49 -5.40 5.04
CA VAL A 176 18.31 -4.56 4.82
C VAL A 176 18.61 -3.43 3.82
N ASN A 177 19.80 -2.82 3.92
CA ASN A 177 20.22 -1.78 2.98
C ASN A 177 20.61 -2.35 1.61
N ASN A 178 21.20 -3.54 1.56
CA ASN A 178 21.62 -4.17 0.29
C ASN A 178 20.41 -4.62 -0.55
N LYS A 179 19.30 -5.03 0.08
CA LYS A 179 18.09 -5.55 -0.58
C LYS A 179 18.41 -6.61 -1.64
N TRP A 180 19.15 -7.64 -1.23
CA TRP A 180 19.67 -8.65 -2.16
C TRP A 180 18.58 -9.36 -2.96
N TRP A 181 17.36 -9.48 -2.43
CA TRP A 181 16.20 -10.05 -3.11
C TRP A 181 15.76 -9.24 -4.35
N MET A 182 16.20 -7.99 -4.48
CA MET A 182 16.00 -7.17 -5.66
C MET A 182 17.08 -7.37 -6.72
N LYS A 183 18.09 -8.20 -6.45
CA LYS A 183 19.27 -8.40 -7.30
C LYS A 183 19.34 -9.82 -7.86
N ASP A 184 19.94 -9.96 -9.03
CA ASP A 184 20.14 -11.26 -9.66
C ASP A 184 21.36 -11.97 -9.05
N ILE A 185 21.08 -12.68 -7.95
CA ILE A 185 22.08 -13.46 -7.22
C ILE A 185 22.49 -14.75 -7.95
N SER A 186 21.86 -15.12 -9.07
CA SER A 186 22.22 -16.34 -9.82
C SER A 186 23.62 -16.27 -10.43
N SER A 187 24.15 -15.06 -10.60
CA SER A 187 25.52 -14.79 -11.04
C SER A 187 26.58 -15.18 -9.99
N LEU A 188 26.19 -15.33 -8.72
CA LEU A 188 27.05 -15.88 -7.67
C LEU A 188 27.13 -17.41 -7.86
N LYS A 189 28.18 -17.89 -8.55
CA LYS A 189 28.33 -19.32 -8.90
C LYS A 189 28.28 -20.23 -7.66
N SER A 190 27.42 -21.26 -7.71
CA SER A 190 27.11 -22.21 -6.62
C SER A 190 28.32 -22.94 -6.00
N HIS A 191 29.38 -23.18 -6.76
CA HIS A 191 30.56 -23.89 -6.28
C HIS A 191 31.45 -23.02 -5.36
N GLU A 192 31.25 -21.71 -5.36
CA GLU A 192 31.91 -20.76 -4.47
C GLU A 192 31.04 -20.43 -3.24
N LEU A 193 29.84 -21.03 -3.12
CA LEU A 193 28.83 -20.75 -2.09
C LEU A 193 28.84 -21.74 -0.92
N ILE A 194 29.43 -22.92 -1.11
CA ILE A 194 29.46 -23.97 -0.08
C ILE A 194 30.82 -23.89 0.60
N ASN A 195 30.92 -23.08 1.65
CA ASN A 195 32.01 -23.24 2.59
C ASN A 195 31.69 -24.43 3.49
N LEU A 196 32.32 -25.59 3.26
CA LEU A 196 32.12 -26.76 4.11
C LEU A 196 32.54 -26.53 5.58
N ASN A 197 33.29 -25.45 5.86
CA ASN A 197 33.65 -25.05 7.22
C ASN A 197 32.61 -24.10 7.89
N ASP A 198 31.68 -23.53 7.12
CA ASP A 198 30.60 -22.66 7.59
C ASP A 198 29.34 -22.88 6.74
N TYR A 199 28.75 -24.07 6.88
CA TYR A 199 27.55 -24.46 6.14
C TYR A 199 26.25 -24.11 6.88
N VAL A 200 26.34 -23.58 8.11
CA VAL A 200 25.17 -23.23 8.95
C VAL A 200 24.78 -21.78 8.74
N ASP A 201 25.73 -20.84 8.90
CA ASP A 201 25.44 -19.41 8.80
C ASP A 201 25.89 -18.81 7.45
N ASN A 202 26.89 -19.43 6.82
CA ASN A 202 27.42 -19.08 5.50
C ASN A 202 27.83 -17.59 5.40
N TYR A 203 28.53 -17.08 6.42
CA TYR A 203 29.04 -15.71 6.46
C TYR A 203 29.88 -15.31 5.23
N PRO A 204 30.73 -16.19 4.66
CA PRO A 204 31.48 -15.84 3.44
C PRO A 204 30.59 -15.52 2.25
N LEU A 205 29.45 -16.22 2.08
CA LEU A 205 28.48 -15.88 1.05
C LEU A 205 27.82 -14.54 1.35
N ILE A 206 27.41 -14.29 2.59
CA ILE A 206 26.84 -13.00 3.00
C ILE A 206 27.83 -11.87 2.69
N GLU A 207 29.10 -12.01 3.05
CA GLU A 207 30.12 -11.02 2.76
C GLU A 207 30.29 -10.79 1.25
N LYS A 208 30.39 -11.87 0.46
CA LYS A 208 30.50 -11.77 -0.99
C LYS A 208 29.28 -11.08 -1.61
N LEU A 209 28.07 -11.44 -1.18
CA LEU A 209 26.82 -10.81 -1.62
C LEU A 209 26.80 -9.31 -1.29
N LEU A 210 27.30 -8.93 -0.11
CA LEU A 210 27.34 -7.55 0.33
C LEU A 210 28.42 -6.72 -0.41
N CYS A 211 29.52 -7.36 -0.84
CA CYS A 211 30.63 -6.71 -1.55
C CYS A 211 30.51 -6.76 -3.08
N THR A 212 29.56 -7.53 -3.64
CA THR A 212 29.38 -7.65 -5.09
C THR A 212 28.26 -6.73 -5.57
N GLU A 213 28.54 -5.90 -6.58
CA GLU A 213 27.50 -5.17 -7.30
C GLU A 213 26.83 -6.12 -8.29
N LEU A 214 25.54 -6.38 -8.06
CA LEU A 214 24.75 -7.32 -8.85
C LEU A 214 23.67 -6.57 -9.63
N PRO A 215 23.35 -7.00 -10.87
CA PRO A 215 22.28 -6.37 -11.64
C PRO A 215 20.93 -6.60 -10.95
N LEU A 216 19.96 -5.73 -11.24
CA LEU A 216 18.60 -5.88 -10.72
C LEU A 216 17.93 -7.14 -11.27
N LEU A 217 17.25 -7.87 -10.38
CA LEU A 217 16.41 -9.00 -10.73
C LEU A 217 15.13 -8.51 -11.39
N LYS A 218 15.10 -8.59 -12.72
CA LYS A 218 13.93 -8.26 -13.54
C LYS A 218 13.02 -9.47 -13.66
N ARG A 219 11.74 -9.27 -13.37
CA ARG A 219 10.69 -10.29 -13.37
C ARG A 219 9.44 -9.69 -13.98
N GLU A 220 8.80 -10.44 -14.87
CA GLU A 220 7.51 -10.04 -15.41
C GLU A 220 6.47 -10.01 -14.29
N LYS A 221 5.50 -9.10 -14.43
CA LYS A 221 4.43 -8.91 -13.44
C LYS A 221 3.11 -9.06 -14.15
N ILE A 222 2.22 -9.88 -13.63
CA ILE A 222 0.87 -10.05 -14.14
C ILE A 222 -0.06 -9.30 -13.18
N HIS A 223 -0.87 -8.40 -13.74
CA HIS A 223 -1.95 -7.75 -13.01
C HIS A 223 -3.22 -8.59 -13.16
N ILE A 224 -3.88 -8.86 -12.04
CA ILE A 224 -5.11 -9.64 -11.96
C ILE A 224 -6.16 -8.77 -11.29
N ASN A 225 -7.32 -8.63 -11.95
CA ASN A 225 -8.50 -8.03 -11.35
C ASN A 225 -9.73 -8.92 -11.61
N THR A 226 -10.06 -9.75 -10.62
CA THR A 226 -11.17 -10.70 -10.75
C THR A 226 -12.53 -10.02 -10.66
N TYR A 227 -12.62 -8.82 -10.06
CA TYR A 227 -13.86 -8.04 -10.04
C TYR A 227 -14.27 -7.55 -11.42
N ARG A 228 -13.30 -7.42 -12.34
CA ARG A 228 -13.51 -7.03 -13.74
C ARG A 228 -13.23 -8.14 -14.74
N ASN A 229 -12.85 -9.33 -14.26
CA ASN A 229 -12.45 -10.45 -15.09
C ASN A 229 -11.31 -10.09 -16.08
N THR A 230 -10.31 -9.35 -15.62
CA THR A 230 -9.17 -8.93 -16.45
C THR A 230 -7.85 -9.47 -15.94
N ILE A 231 -7.02 -9.95 -16.86
CA ILE A 231 -5.63 -10.33 -16.62
C ILE A 231 -4.77 -9.73 -17.71
N SER A 232 -3.69 -9.07 -17.32
CA SER A 232 -2.78 -8.44 -18.27
C SER A 232 -1.34 -8.47 -17.76
N LEU A 233 -0.40 -8.58 -18.70
CA LEU A 233 0.99 -8.30 -18.40
C LEU A 233 1.11 -6.83 -17.99
N ASN A 234 1.67 -6.58 -16.82
CA ASN A 234 1.88 -5.25 -16.30
C ASN A 234 3.25 -4.72 -16.74
N THR A 235 3.23 -3.83 -17.72
CA THR A 235 4.41 -3.08 -18.20
C THR A 235 4.53 -1.69 -17.54
N SER A 236 3.64 -1.38 -16.57
CA SER A 236 3.60 -0.06 -15.95
C SER A 236 4.82 0.17 -15.09
N LYS A 237 5.49 1.29 -15.34
CA LYS A 237 6.62 1.79 -14.55
C LYS A 237 6.18 2.82 -13.52
N LYS A 238 5.07 3.49 -13.79
CA LYS A 238 4.54 4.57 -12.97
C LYS A 238 3.28 4.13 -12.25
N LEU A 239 3.20 4.48 -10.97
CA LEU A 239 2.01 4.32 -10.16
C LEU A 239 1.39 5.68 -9.90
N ILE A 240 0.09 5.83 -10.15
CA ILE A 240 -0.70 6.98 -9.71
C ILE A 240 -1.69 6.49 -8.68
N VAL A 241 -1.63 7.07 -7.49
CA VAL A 241 -2.28 6.52 -6.30
C VAL A 241 -2.91 7.63 -5.47
N GLY A 242 -4.07 7.38 -4.88
CA GLY A 242 -4.70 8.37 -4.02
C GLY A 242 -6.20 8.17 -3.76
N PRO A 243 -6.90 9.22 -3.30
CA PRO A 243 -8.23 9.14 -2.70
C PRO A 243 -9.34 8.99 -3.74
N SER A 244 -10.56 9.45 -3.41
CA SER A 244 -11.76 9.40 -4.26
C SER A 244 -11.54 9.93 -5.69
N HIS A 245 -10.66 10.91 -5.90
CA HIS A 245 -10.33 11.40 -7.24
C HIS A 245 -9.72 10.31 -8.13
N ILE A 246 -8.84 9.46 -7.58
CA ILE A 246 -8.29 8.32 -8.32
C ILE A 246 -9.35 7.22 -8.47
N SER A 247 -10.23 7.02 -7.48
CA SER A 247 -11.37 6.10 -7.62
C SER A 247 -12.29 6.48 -8.78
N LEU A 248 -12.59 7.78 -8.93
CA LEU A 248 -13.40 8.30 -10.02
C LEU A 248 -12.67 8.20 -11.37
N TRP A 249 -11.39 8.56 -11.41
CA TRP A 249 -10.59 8.41 -12.62
C TRP A 249 -10.56 6.95 -13.08
N PHE A 250 -10.25 6.05 -12.17
CA PHE A 250 -10.21 4.62 -12.44
C PHE A 250 -11.56 4.09 -12.92
N SER A 251 -12.67 4.50 -12.30
CA SER A 251 -14.01 4.13 -12.78
C SER A 251 -14.28 4.65 -14.20
N LYS A 252 -13.95 5.91 -14.49
CA LYS A 252 -14.17 6.51 -15.81
C LYS A 252 -13.29 5.87 -16.89
N TYR A 253 -12.03 5.57 -16.56
CA TYR A 253 -11.10 4.88 -17.45
C TYR A 253 -11.61 3.50 -17.82
N ASN A 254 -12.03 2.71 -16.84
CA ASN A 254 -12.59 1.37 -17.09
C ASN A 254 -13.90 1.41 -17.90
N ASN A 255 -14.63 2.52 -17.85
CA ASN A 255 -15.83 2.75 -18.67
C ASN A 255 -15.52 3.35 -20.05
N GLY A 256 -14.23 3.50 -20.43
CA GLY A 256 -13.81 4.07 -21.71
C GLY A 256 -14.08 5.57 -21.86
N LEU A 257 -14.34 6.29 -20.77
CA LEU A 257 -14.70 7.72 -20.80
C LEU A 257 -13.49 8.66 -20.78
N VAL A 258 -12.36 8.17 -20.26
CA VAL A 258 -11.10 8.92 -20.16
C VAL A 258 -9.91 7.98 -20.34
N SER A 259 -8.75 8.53 -20.67
CA SER A 259 -7.47 7.83 -20.76
C SER A 259 -6.68 7.83 -19.44
N ILE A 260 -5.57 7.09 -19.40
CA ILE A 260 -4.51 7.20 -18.39
C ILE A 260 -3.16 7.29 -19.12
N PRO A 261 -2.09 7.83 -18.48
CA PRO A 261 -0.80 7.91 -19.15
C PRO A 261 -0.24 6.53 -19.51
N ALA A 262 0.52 6.47 -20.60
CA ALA A 262 1.20 5.24 -21.01
C ALA A 262 2.11 4.72 -19.88
N ASN A 263 2.26 3.39 -19.79
CA ASN A 263 3.06 2.70 -18.77
C ASN A 263 2.72 3.12 -17.32
N SER A 264 1.45 3.48 -17.07
CA SER A 264 0.97 3.90 -15.75
C SER A 264 -0.16 3.01 -15.25
N HIS A 265 -0.22 2.83 -13.94
CA HIS A 265 -1.32 2.15 -13.28
C HIS A 265 -2.02 3.07 -12.27
N LEU A 266 -3.34 2.96 -12.14
CA LEU A 266 -4.11 3.70 -11.14
C LEU A 266 -4.44 2.79 -9.94
N ILE A 267 -4.02 3.17 -8.73
CA ILE A 267 -4.45 2.50 -7.49
C ILE A 267 -5.36 3.42 -6.68
N PRO A 268 -6.68 3.17 -6.68
CA PRO A 268 -7.58 3.90 -5.79
C PRO A 268 -7.44 3.42 -4.34
N ILE A 269 -7.20 4.36 -3.45
CA ILE A 269 -7.18 4.19 -2.00
C ILE A 269 -8.22 5.13 -1.40
N PRO A 270 -9.52 4.80 -1.51
CA PRO A 270 -10.57 5.69 -1.06
C PRO A 270 -10.45 5.90 0.45
N ALA A 271 -10.70 7.14 0.88
CA ALA A 271 -10.98 7.44 2.27
C ALA A 271 -9.86 6.99 3.24
N MET A 272 -8.58 7.12 2.88
CA MET A 272 -7.47 6.90 3.81
C MET A 272 -6.81 8.25 4.13
N SER A 273 -6.60 8.52 5.42
CA SER A 273 -5.94 9.76 5.84
C SER A 273 -4.47 9.76 5.44
N LEU A 274 -3.93 10.96 5.21
CA LEU A 274 -2.53 11.14 4.83
C LEU A 274 -1.54 10.60 5.87
N PHE A 275 -1.93 10.64 7.14
CA PHE A 275 -1.15 10.18 8.29
C PHE A 275 -1.56 8.78 8.78
N SER A 276 -2.28 8.02 7.95
CA SER A 276 -2.52 6.60 8.21
C SER A 276 -1.24 5.80 7.98
N ASP A 277 -0.91 4.92 8.93
CA ASP A 277 0.22 4.00 8.78
C ASP A 277 0.01 3.08 7.56
N GLN A 278 -1.24 2.72 7.26
CA GLN A 278 -1.60 1.90 6.11
C GLN A 278 -1.30 2.60 4.78
N LEU A 279 -1.59 3.90 4.66
CA LEU A 279 -1.24 4.66 3.44
C LEU A 279 0.28 4.72 3.28
N ILE A 280 0.98 5.11 4.35
CA ILE A 280 2.43 5.25 4.33
C ILE A 280 3.08 3.92 3.94
N ASN A 281 2.65 2.80 4.56
CA ASN A 281 3.20 1.48 4.27
C ASN A 281 2.90 1.05 2.83
N LEU A 282 1.71 1.35 2.30
CA LEU A 282 1.36 1.03 0.92
C LEU A 282 2.20 1.84 -0.08
N ILE A 283 2.46 3.12 0.18
CA ILE A 283 3.34 3.93 -0.68
C ILE A 283 4.78 3.44 -0.58
N GLU A 284 5.29 3.15 0.62
CA GLU A 284 6.63 2.58 0.82
C GLU A 284 6.80 1.23 0.13
N TRP A 285 5.77 0.38 0.16
CA TRP A 285 5.75 -0.86 -0.61
C TRP A 285 5.92 -0.56 -2.10
N TRP A 286 5.07 0.30 -2.67
CA TRP A 286 5.08 0.55 -4.10
C TRP A 286 6.31 1.29 -4.63
N LYS A 287 7.00 2.08 -3.79
CA LYS A 287 8.30 2.68 -4.13
C LYS A 287 9.38 1.64 -4.45
N GLU A 288 9.23 0.41 -3.97
CA GLU A 288 10.16 -0.69 -4.27
C GLU A 288 9.84 -1.36 -5.62
N TRP A 289 8.60 -1.23 -6.11
CA TRP A 289 8.09 -1.99 -7.26
C TRP A 289 7.80 -1.15 -8.50
N PHE A 290 7.66 0.17 -8.35
CA PHE A 290 7.46 1.13 -9.43
C PHE A 290 8.62 2.12 -9.45
N ASP A 291 8.97 2.57 -10.65
CA ASP A 291 10.05 3.55 -10.87
C ASP A 291 9.61 4.92 -10.32
N ASP A 292 8.36 5.30 -10.57
CA ASP A 292 7.75 6.56 -10.15
C ASP A 292 6.43 6.33 -9.42
N VAL A 293 6.21 7.07 -8.34
CA VAL A 293 4.93 7.07 -7.62
C VAL A 293 4.38 8.50 -7.55
N ILE A 294 3.22 8.75 -8.15
CA ILE A 294 2.48 10.01 -8.03
C ILE A 294 1.37 9.83 -7.01
N LEU A 295 1.55 10.44 -5.84
CA LEU A 295 0.54 10.50 -4.79
C LEU A 295 -0.37 11.71 -4.99
N PHE A 296 -1.64 11.45 -5.30
CA PHE A 296 -2.71 12.42 -5.14
C PHE A 296 -2.92 12.64 -3.65
N VAL A 297 -2.40 13.75 -3.14
CA VAL A 297 -2.40 14.01 -1.70
C VAL A 297 -3.85 14.22 -1.24
N PRO A 298 -4.36 13.39 -0.31
CA PRO A 298 -5.68 13.57 0.26
C PRO A 298 -5.81 14.92 0.96
N ASP A 299 -7.05 15.38 1.15
CA ASP A 299 -7.24 16.55 2.01
C ASP A 299 -6.71 16.27 3.41
N PHE A 300 -5.93 17.20 3.96
CA PHE A 300 -5.28 17.04 5.27
C PHE A 300 -6.27 16.73 6.40
N ARG A 301 -7.55 17.12 6.26
CA ARG A 301 -8.57 16.91 7.29
C ARG A 301 -9.21 15.52 7.27
N ILE A 302 -8.97 14.72 6.22
CA ILE A 302 -9.48 13.35 6.16
C ILE A 302 -8.92 12.56 7.34
N GLY A 303 -9.80 11.90 8.09
CA GLY A 303 -9.43 11.13 9.27
C GLY A 303 -9.26 11.95 10.54
N ASN A 304 -9.85 13.15 10.63
CA ASN A 304 -9.79 14.02 11.81
C ASN A 304 -10.29 13.38 13.12
N VAL A 305 -11.04 12.28 13.07
CA VAL A 305 -11.36 11.48 14.27
C VAL A 305 -10.11 10.95 14.98
N ALA A 306 -9.01 10.74 14.26
CA ALA A 306 -7.76 10.24 14.82
C ALA A 306 -7.11 11.21 15.80
N VAL A 307 -7.27 12.51 15.59
CA VAL A 307 -6.71 13.56 16.46
C VAL A 307 -7.60 13.91 17.65
N ASP A 308 -8.86 13.45 17.63
CA ASP A 308 -9.86 13.68 18.67
C ASP A 308 -9.97 12.48 19.62
N ARG A 309 -10.14 11.26 19.07
CA ARG A 309 -10.48 10.05 19.84
C ARG A 309 -9.37 9.01 19.89
N ASN A 310 -8.17 9.36 19.43
CA ASN A 310 -7.04 8.42 19.29
C ASN A 310 -7.38 7.21 18.40
N ALA A 311 -8.36 7.36 17.50
CA ALA A 311 -8.74 6.34 16.54
C ALA A 311 -7.63 6.20 15.48
N LYS A 312 -7.21 4.97 15.16
CA LYS A 312 -6.29 4.75 14.05
C LYS A 312 -7.05 4.77 12.72
N ASP A 313 -6.40 5.27 11.67
CA ASP A 313 -6.87 5.16 10.27
C ASP A 313 -8.28 5.70 10.00
N GLY A 314 -8.60 6.89 10.52
CA GLY A 314 -9.86 7.57 10.23
C GLY A 314 -10.09 7.81 8.74
N ARG A 315 -11.30 7.49 8.25
CA ARG A 315 -11.57 7.44 6.80
C ARG A 315 -12.26 8.67 6.21
N PHE A 316 -12.94 9.43 7.04
CA PHE A 316 -13.78 10.56 6.60
C PHE A 316 -13.43 11.82 7.36
N ILE A 317 -13.90 12.94 6.84
CA ILE A 317 -13.94 14.20 7.59
C ILE A 317 -15.21 14.17 8.43
N ARG A 318 -15.08 14.32 9.74
CA ARG A 318 -16.18 14.49 10.70
C ARG A 318 -16.41 15.99 10.96
N PRO A 319 -17.44 16.62 10.37
CA PRO A 319 -17.62 18.07 10.48
C PRO A 319 -17.89 18.54 11.91
N ASP A 320 -18.53 17.69 12.73
CA ASP A 320 -18.93 17.97 14.11
C ASP A 320 -17.76 18.20 15.06
N ILE A 321 -16.57 17.68 14.75
CA ILE A 321 -15.35 17.85 15.56
C ILE A 321 -14.31 18.76 14.88
N LEU A 322 -14.64 19.33 13.72
CA LEU A 322 -13.70 20.14 12.94
C LEU A 322 -13.66 21.57 13.49
N ASN A 323 -12.47 22.02 13.90
CA ASN A 323 -12.17 23.38 14.33
C ASN A 323 -10.69 23.69 14.02
N ASP A 324 -10.22 24.89 14.36
CA ASP A 324 -8.84 25.30 14.06
C ASP A 324 -7.80 24.38 14.72
N SER A 325 -8.01 24.01 15.99
CA SER A 325 -7.10 23.14 16.73
C SER A 325 -7.00 21.74 16.12
N THR A 326 -8.13 21.10 15.78
CA THR A 326 -8.15 19.78 15.14
C THR A 326 -7.59 19.84 13.72
N SER A 327 -7.87 20.90 12.97
CA SER A 327 -7.30 21.12 11.65
C SER A 327 -5.78 21.30 11.71
N GLU A 328 -5.25 22.02 12.70
CA GLU A 328 -3.82 22.20 12.91
C GLU A 328 -3.12 20.89 13.23
N LYS A 329 -3.72 20.05 14.09
CA LYS A 329 -3.20 18.71 14.41
C LYS A 329 -3.14 17.83 13.17
N CYS A 330 -4.24 17.77 12.42
CA CYS A 330 -4.31 17.03 11.15
C CYS A 330 -3.23 17.50 10.17
N TYR A 331 -3.03 18.81 10.06
CA TYR A 331 -2.01 19.40 9.21
C TYR A 331 -0.60 18.98 9.63
N LYS A 332 -0.26 19.11 10.92
CA LYS A 332 1.05 18.69 11.46
C LYS A 332 1.32 17.21 11.21
N LEU A 333 0.33 16.34 11.42
CA LEU A 333 0.45 14.91 11.11
C LEU A 333 0.62 14.64 9.62
N GLY A 334 -0.13 15.35 8.77
CA GLY A 334 0.01 15.24 7.32
C GLY A 334 1.39 15.70 6.83
N LEU A 335 1.94 16.78 7.39
CA LEU A 335 3.31 17.21 7.09
C LEU A 335 4.33 16.15 7.49
N LYS A 336 4.20 15.55 8.69
CA LYS A 336 5.09 14.47 9.12
C LYS A 336 5.05 13.27 8.16
N ALA A 337 3.87 12.93 7.64
CA ALA A 337 3.73 11.86 6.65
C ALA A 337 4.40 12.23 5.31
N LEU A 338 4.18 13.45 4.81
CA LEU A 338 4.82 13.93 3.58
C LEU A 338 6.34 14.07 3.72
N ASP A 339 6.84 14.51 4.88
CA ASP A 339 8.27 14.55 5.19
C ASP A 339 8.90 13.14 5.08
N LYS A 340 8.19 12.09 5.52
CA LYS A 340 8.65 10.70 5.37
C LYS A 340 8.64 10.25 3.91
N LEU A 341 7.57 10.57 3.18
CA LEU A 341 7.39 10.15 1.79
C LEU A 341 8.23 10.97 0.79
N SER A 342 8.71 12.15 1.16
CA SER A 342 9.50 13.02 0.29
C SER A 342 10.95 12.57 0.15
N ILE A 343 11.44 11.75 1.10
CA ILE A 343 12.79 11.18 1.12
C ILE A 343 13.04 10.40 -0.19
N GLU A 344 14.26 10.50 -0.73
CA GLU A 344 14.73 9.89 -1.99
C GLU A 344 14.09 10.42 -3.29
N GLY A 345 13.08 11.29 -3.24
CA GLY A 345 12.55 11.98 -4.43
C GLY A 345 11.72 11.13 -5.41
N LYS A 346 11.56 9.83 -5.13
CA LYS A 346 10.76 8.86 -5.93
C LYS A 346 9.24 9.08 -5.88
N VAL A 347 8.75 9.74 -4.82
CA VAL A 347 7.33 10.07 -4.68
C VAL A 347 7.11 11.51 -5.11
N LYS A 348 6.27 11.71 -6.12
CA LYS A 348 5.78 13.02 -6.54
C LYS A 348 4.41 13.29 -5.91
N PHE A 349 4.18 14.53 -5.49
CA PHE A 349 2.95 14.97 -4.84
C PHE A 349 2.09 15.80 -5.79
N TRP A 350 0.81 15.42 -5.87
CA TRP A 350 -0.23 16.14 -6.60
C TRP A 350 -1.30 16.63 -5.62
N PHE A 351 -1.25 17.93 -5.28
CA PHE A 351 -2.12 18.56 -4.27
C PHE A 351 -3.43 19.13 -4.85
N TRP A 352 -4.16 18.34 -5.65
CA TRP A 352 -5.38 18.81 -6.34
C TRP A 352 -6.44 19.36 -5.39
N CYS A 353 -6.74 18.62 -4.30
CA CYS A 353 -7.73 19.02 -3.30
C CYS A 353 -7.38 20.37 -2.68
N LEU A 354 -6.11 20.55 -2.31
CA LEU A 354 -5.63 21.78 -1.69
C LEU A 354 -5.73 22.95 -2.67
N TYR A 355 -5.15 22.80 -3.86
CA TYR A 355 -5.11 23.85 -4.86
C TYR A 355 -6.53 24.32 -5.25
N GLY A 356 -7.44 23.38 -5.53
CA GLY A 356 -8.80 23.75 -5.90
C GLY A 356 -9.58 24.41 -4.76
N ARG A 357 -9.39 23.97 -3.51
CA ARG A 357 -10.04 24.62 -2.34
C ARG A 357 -9.54 26.05 -2.16
N GLU A 358 -8.25 26.25 -2.32
CA GLU A 358 -7.64 27.58 -2.25
C GLU A 358 -8.19 28.52 -3.33
N CYS A 359 -8.27 28.08 -4.59
CA CYS A 359 -8.84 28.90 -5.67
C CYS A 359 -10.31 29.26 -5.41
N LEU A 360 -11.14 28.30 -4.99
CA LEU A 360 -12.54 28.57 -4.65
C LEU A 360 -12.71 29.52 -3.47
N ASN A 361 -11.83 29.43 -2.46
CA ASN A 361 -11.85 30.34 -1.31
C ASN A 361 -11.44 31.77 -1.70
N LYS A 362 -10.46 31.94 -2.60
CA LYS A 362 -10.06 33.26 -3.12
C LYS A 362 -11.22 33.94 -3.84
N GLU A 363 -11.91 33.22 -4.72
CA GLU A 363 -13.05 33.77 -5.46
C GLU A 363 -14.22 34.17 -4.56
N LYS A 364 -14.42 33.46 -3.44
CA LYS A 364 -15.47 33.77 -2.44
C LYS A 364 -15.07 34.88 -1.46
N GLY A 365 -13.86 35.43 -1.55
CA GLY A 365 -13.34 36.38 -0.57
C GLY A 365 -13.09 35.77 0.81
N GLN A 366 -13.02 34.44 0.92
CA GLN A 366 -12.84 33.69 2.17
C GLN A 366 -11.38 33.33 2.45
N TYR A 367 -10.46 33.84 1.63
CA TYR A 367 -9.04 33.50 1.68
C TYR A 367 -8.25 34.39 2.65
N PHE A 368 -8.68 35.65 2.80
CA PHE A 368 -8.13 36.61 3.75
C PHE A 368 -9.22 37.05 4.73
N ASP A 369 -8.84 37.30 5.97
CA ASP A 369 -9.71 37.89 6.98
C ASP A 369 -9.90 39.39 6.66
N GLU A 370 -10.77 40.05 7.43
CA GLU A 370 -11.05 41.48 7.27
C GLU A 370 -9.80 42.37 7.46
N LYS A 371 -8.71 41.81 8.00
CA LYS A 371 -7.41 42.48 8.22
C LYS A 371 -6.36 42.12 7.16
N GLY A 372 -6.73 41.38 6.11
CA GLY A 372 -5.84 40.96 5.03
C GLY A 372 -4.90 39.80 5.40
N LYS A 373 -5.08 39.17 6.57
CA LYS A 373 -4.32 37.99 7.00
C LYS A 373 -5.00 36.73 6.48
N TYR A 374 -4.22 35.73 6.13
CA TYR A 374 -4.72 34.43 5.68
C TYR A 374 -5.75 33.84 6.65
N SER A 375 -6.97 33.54 6.17
CA SER A 375 -8.10 33.17 7.04
C SER A 375 -8.53 31.71 6.96
N HIS A 376 -8.29 30.97 5.88
CA HIS A 376 -8.68 29.56 5.80
C HIS A 376 -8.19 28.86 4.50
N PRO A 377 -7.79 27.57 4.52
CA PRO A 377 -7.47 26.70 5.69
C PRO A 377 -6.02 26.89 6.17
N ILE A 378 -5.66 26.87 7.45
CA ILE A 378 -4.30 26.97 8.09
C ILE A 378 -3.00 26.91 7.21
N TRP A 379 -2.98 26.15 6.12
CA TRP A 379 -1.95 26.03 5.09
C TRP A 379 -2.38 26.55 3.71
N ASN A 380 -1.49 27.26 3.01
CA ASN A 380 -1.66 27.61 1.60
C ASN A 380 -0.78 26.76 0.67
N TYR A 381 -1.15 26.72 -0.61
CA TYR A 381 -0.50 25.96 -1.66
C TYR A 381 0.95 26.40 -1.89
N ASN A 382 1.25 27.70 -1.80
CA ASN A 382 2.60 28.22 -2.01
C ASN A 382 3.58 27.72 -0.94
N ASP A 383 3.16 27.69 0.32
CA ASP A 383 4.00 27.19 1.42
C ASP A 383 4.30 25.69 1.27
N ILE A 384 3.28 24.90 0.91
CA ILE A 384 3.43 23.46 0.65
C ILE A 384 4.35 23.21 -0.54
N LYS A 385 4.14 23.93 -1.64
CA LYS A 385 4.98 23.84 -2.84
C LYS A 385 6.43 24.20 -2.52
N LYS A 386 6.68 25.24 -1.72
CA LYS A 386 8.02 25.65 -1.32
C LYS A 386 8.71 24.57 -0.46
N ARG A 387 7.98 24.00 0.52
CA ARG A 387 8.51 22.95 1.40
C ARG A 387 8.91 21.69 0.63
N TYR A 388 8.06 21.23 -0.29
CA TYR A 388 8.26 19.99 -1.05
C TYR A 388 8.58 20.23 -2.53
N HIS A 389 9.37 21.26 -2.84
CA HIS A 389 9.62 21.69 -4.22
C HIS A 389 10.23 20.59 -5.12
N MET A 390 11.03 19.67 -4.57
CA MET A 390 11.60 18.53 -5.32
C MET A 390 10.61 17.41 -5.62
N ASN A 391 9.52 17.33 -4.84
CA ASN A 391 8.50 16.29 -4.93
C ASN A 391 7.20 16.82 -5.56
N THR A 392 6.97 18.13 -5.55
CA THR A 392 5.68 18.70 -5.98
C THR A 392 5.65 18.90 -7.49
N ILE A 393 4.60 18.39 -8.14
CA ILE A 393 4.25 18.79 -9.51
C ILE A 393 3.38 20.05 -9.39
N ASP A 394 3.85 21.19 -9.92
CA ASP A 394 3.16 22.48 -9.75
C ASP A 394 1.89 22.58 -10.62
N ILE A 395 0.74 22.41 -9.98
CA ILE A 395 -0.60 22.43 -10.58
C ILE A 395 -0.92 23.82 -11.16
N SER A 396 -0.40 24.89 -10.54
CA SER A 396 -0.73 26.27 -10.93
C SER A 396 -0.21 26.66 -12.32
N VAL A 397 0.78 25.92 -12.85
CA VAL A 397 1.29 26.09 -14.21
C VAL A 397 0.28 25.60 -15.25
N TYR A 398 -0.59 24.65 -14.89
CA TYR A 398 -1.50 23.99 -15.81
C TYR A 398 -2.96 24.42 -15.67
N PHE A 399 -3.38 24.83 -14.47
CA PHE A 399 -4.79 25.07 -14.14
C PHE A 399 -4.99 26.45 -13.49
N LYS A 400 -5.27 27.50 -14.29
CA LYS A 400 -5.51 28.86 -13.76
C LYS A 400 -6.96 29.07 -13.28
N GLU A 401 -7.94 28.59 -14.03
CA GLU A 401 -9.37 28.75 -13.72
C GLU A 401 -9.99 27.42 -13.27
N ILE A 402 -9.85 27.08 -11.99
CA ILE A 402 -10.18 25.72 -11.50
C ILE A 402 -11.62 25.27 -11.80
N LYS A 403 -12.57 26.22 -11.85
CA LYS A 403 -14.00 25.95 -12.08
C LYS A 403 -14.28 25.28 -13.42
N GLU A 404 -13.46 25.53 -14.44
CA GLU A 404 -13.60 24.89 -15.75
C GLU A 404 -13.24 23.40 -15.73
N TRP A 405 -12.49 22.97 -14.70
CA TRP A 405 -11.88 21.65 -14.61
C TRP A 405 -12.56 20.73 -13.59
N ILE A 406 -13.59 21.22 -12.89
CA ILE A 406 -14.32 20.49 -11.85
C ILE A 406 -15.80 20.40 -12.19
N ILE A 407 -16.47 19.37 -11.67
CA ILE A 407 -17.91 19.14 -11.89
C ILE A 407 -18.77 19.51 -10.67
N ASP A 408 -18.15 19.79 -9.53
CA ASP A 408 -18.85 20.17 -8.30
C ASP A 408 -17.94 20.93 -7.30
N ASN A 409 -18.55 21.38 -6.20
CA ASN A 409 -17.85 22.03 -5.08
C ASN A 409 -16.93 21.08 -4.27
N GLY A 410 -17.03 19.76 -4.51
CA GLY A 410 -16.12 18.75 -3.98
C GLY A 410 -14.76 18.74 -4.69
N ILE A 411 -14.60 19.53 -5.76
CA ILE A 411 -13.40 19.61 -6.61
C ILE A 411 -13.17 18.30 -7.38
N HIS A 412 -14.26 17.56 -7.65
CA HIS A 412 -14.18 16.37 -8.49
C HIS A 412 -13.80 16.76 -9.92
N PRO A 413 -12.72 16.18 -10.50
CA PRO A 413 -12.29 16.51 -11.86
C PRO A 413 -13.33 16.14 -12.94
N SER A 414 -13.48 17.01 -13.94
CA SER A 414 -14.20 16.73 -15.18
C SER A 414 -13.47 15.71 -16.06
N ASN A 415 -14.12 15.21 -17.11
CA ASN A 415 -13.45 14.30 -18.06
C ASN A 415 -12.28 14.99 -18.77
N GLN A 416 -12.47 16.25 -19.18
CA GLN A 416 -11.42 17.07 -19.79
C GLN A 416 -10.23 17.27 -18.83
N CYS A 417 -10.50 17.40 -17.53
CA CYS A 417 -9.46 17.50 -16.51
C CYS A 417 -8.65 16.20 -16.39
N TYR A 418 -9.29 15.04 -16.42
CA TYR A 418 -8.58 13.76 -16.43
C TYR A 418 -7.73 13.56 -17.68
N GLU A 419 -8.20 13.96 -18.86
CA GLU A 419 -7.36 13.95 -20.07
C GLU A 419 -6.14 14.87 -19.92
N LYS A 420 -6.33 16.04 -19.29
CA LYS A 420 -5.22 16.94 -19.00
C LYS A 420 -4.23 16.32 -17.99
N PHE A 421 -4.70 15.62 -16.97
CA PHE A 421 -3.86 14.85 -16.06
C PHE A 421 -3.09 13.76 -16.80
N THR A 422 -3.72 13.05 -17.74
CA THR A 422 -3.05 12.05 -18.58
C THR A 422 -1.85 12.64 -19.31
N SER A 423 -2.05 13.79 -19.97
CA SER A 423 -0.96 14.48 -20.66
C SER A 423 0.15 14.91 -19.69
N ILE A 424 -0.19 15.58 -18.59
CA ILE A 424 0.79 16.09 -17.62
C ILE A 424 1.64 14.95 -17.07
N PHE A 425 1.01 13.86 -16.61
CA PHE A 425 1.76 12.76 -15.99
C PHE A 425 2.46 11.87 -17.02
N GLY A 426 2.06 11.91 -18.29
CA GLY A 426 2.77 11.28 -19.40
C GLY A 426 4.13 11.92 -19.67
N ASP A 427 4.21 13.24 -19.53
CA ASP A 427 5.43 14.02 -19.83
C ASP A 427 6.46 14.03 -18.68
N ILE A 428 6.06 13.58 -17.49
CA ILE A 428 6.96 13.47 -16.33
C ILE A 428 7.88 12.26 -16.52
N LYS A 429 9.17 12.56 -16.68
CA LYS A 429 10.28 11.62 -16.78
C LYS A 429 10.85 11.21 -15.43
#